data_AF-A0A4Z0KV24-F1
#
_entry.id   AF-A0A4Z0KV24-F1
#
_cell.length_a   1.000
_cell.length_b   1.000
_cell.length_c   1.000
_cell.angle_alpha   90.00
_cell.angle_beta   90.00
_cell.angle_gamma   90.00
#
_symmetry.space_group_name_H-M   'P 1'
#
loop_
_entity.id
_entity.type
_entity.pdbx_description
1 polymer ?
#
loop_
_entity_poly.entity_id
_entity_poly.type
_entity_poly.pdbx_seq_one_letter_code
_entity_poly.pdbx_strand_id
1 'polypeptide(L)'
;MKRKTMGWLIVFLLFIVYMLNYMDRSALSITAPLIEKELGFNAAEMGMIFSAFFIGYALFNFIGGWASDKVGPKTVFLIAALLWS
;
A
#
# COMPACT_ATOMS: atom_id res chain seq x y z
N MET A 1 24.68 6.45 -18.85
CA MET A 1 23.46 5.90 -19.48
C MET A 1 22.61 7.06 -19.99
N LYS A 2 22.05 6.98 -21.21
CA LYS A 2 21.22 8.07 -21.78
C LYS A 2 20.00 8.31 -20.88
N ARG A 3 19.64 9.57 -20.64
CA ARG A 3 18.56 10.02 -19.73
C ARG A 3 17.21 9.32 -19.98
N LYS A 4 16.93 8.91 -21.22
CA LYS A 4 15.74 8.11 -21.59
C LYS A 4 15.74 6.69 -21.04
N THR A 5 16.89 6.00 -21.03
CA THR A 5 17.00 4.61 -20.54
C THR A 5 16.78 4.55 -19.02
N MET A 6 17.28 5.57 -18.30
CA MET A 6 17.10 5.67 -16.84
C MET A 6 15.62 5.84 -16.44
N GLY A 7 14.85 6.61 -17.22
CA GLY A 7 13.42 6.82 -16.96
C GLY A 7 12.61 5.53 -17.07
N TRP A 8 12.84 4.73 -18.11
CA TRP A 8 12.19 3.43 -18.26
C TRP A 8 12.56 2.43 -17.17
N LEU A 9 13.81 2.47 -16.70
CA LEU A 9 14.27 1.65 -15.59
C LEU A 9 13.53 2.00 -14.29
N ILE A 10 13.34 3.29 -14.00
CA ILE A 10 12.57 3.75 -12.85
C ILE A 10 11.10 3.33 -12.95
N VAL A 11 10.48 3.49 -14.13
CA VAL A 11 9.09 3.05 -14.36
C VAL A 11 8.93 1.55 -14.11
N PHE A 12 9.88 0.75 -14.61
CA PHE A 12 9.86 -0.70 -14.38
C PHE A 12 10.00 -1.04 -12.89
N LEU A 13 10.90 -0.37 -12.16
CA LEU A 13 11.04 -0.56 -10.72
C LEU A 13 9.76 -0.18 -9.95
N LEU A 14 9.14 0.95 -10.30
CA LEU A 14 7.87 1.37 -9.71
C LEU A 14 6.74 0.37 -10.01
N PHE A 15 6.72 -0.22 -11.21
CA PHE A 15 5.78 -1.26 -11.57
C PHE A 15 5.94 -2.51 -10.70
N ILE A 16 7.17 -2.97 -10.45
CA ILE A 16 7.43 -4.11 -9.57
C ILE A 16 6.98 -3.80 -8.13
N VAL A 17 7.32 -2.62 -7.59
CA VAL A 17 6.87 -2.23 -6.25
C VAL A 17 5.34 -2.18 -6.16
N TYR A 18 4.68 -1.64 -7.18
CA TYR A 18 3.22 -1.59 -7.23
C TYR A 18 2.60 -2.99 -7.29
N MET A 19 3.17 -3.90 -8.08
CA MET A 19 2.76 -5.30 -8.15
C MET A 19 2.86 -5.97 -6.76
N LEU A 20 3.99 -5.80 -6.06
CA LEU A 20 4.18 -6.36 -4.72
C LEU A 20 3.15 -5.80 -3.73
N ASN A 21 2.94 -4.49 -3.72
CA ASN A 21 1.94 -3.87 -2.84
C ASN A 21 0.52 -4.37 -3.12
N TYR A 22 0.19 -4.64 -4.38
CA TYR A 22 -1.09 -5.25 -4.74
C TYR A 22 -1.19 -6.70 -4.27
N MET A 23 -0.12 -7.49 -4.41
CA MET A 23 -0.08 -8.87 -3.94
C MET A 23 -0.30 -8.97 -2.42
N ASP A 24 0.34 -8.11 -1.63
CA ASP A 24 0.15 -8.05 -0.17
C ASP A 24 -1.31 -7.81 0.19
N ARG A 25 -1.95 -6.87 -0.50
CA ARG A 25 -3.36 -6.54 -0.30
C ARG A 25 -4.28 -7.71 -0.69
N SER A 26 -3.97 -8.40 -1.77
CA SER A 26 -4.72 -9.60 -2.18
C SER A 26 -4.56 -10.74 -1.18
N ALA A 27 -3.36 -10.95 -0.65
CA ALA A 27 -3.11 -11.98 0.36
C ALA A 27 -4.02 -11.78 1.58
N LEU A 28 -4.13 -10.54 2.09
CA LEU A 28 -4.98 -10.21 3.24
C LEU A 28 -6.46 -10.52 2.96
N SER A 29 -6.95 -10.22 1.75
CA SER A 29 -8.32 -10.54 1.34
C SER A 29 -8.57 -12.05 1.20
N ILE A 30 -7.57 -12.82 0.76
CA ILE A 30 -7.67 -14.28 0.61
C ILE A 30 -7.63 -14.98 1.98
N THR A 31 -6.83 -14.47 2.92
CA THR A 31 -6.71 -15.04 4.27
C THR A 31 -7.85 -14.61 5.20
N ALA A 32 -8.63 -13.60 4.84
CA ALA A 32 -9.72 -13.08 5.66
C ALA A 32 -10.72 -14.15 6.17
N PRO A 33 -11.22 -15.08 5.33
CA PRO A 33 -12.11 -16.14 5.82
C PRO A 33 -11.41 -17.15 6.75
N LEU A 34 -10.09 -17.30 6.61
CA LEU A 34 -9.29 -18.12 7.52
C LEU A 34 -9.21 -17.46 8.90
N ILE A 35 -8.96 -16.14 8.93
CA ILE A 35 -8.92 -15.32 10.14
C ILE A 35 -10.27 -15.31 10.85
N GLU A 36 -11.38 -15.19 10.11
CA GLU A 36 -12.75 -15.33 10.64
C GLU A 36 -12.92 -16.64 11.41
N LYS A 37 -12.48 -17.74 10.79
CA LYS A 37 -12.61 -19.08 11.37
C LYS A 37 -11.70 -19.31 12.57
N GLU A 38 -10.46 -18.81 12.54
CA GLU A 38 -9.48 -19.00 13.61
C GLU A 38 -9.73 -18.12 14.83
N LEU A 39 -10.13 -16.86 14.60
CA LEU A 39 -10.40 -15.90 15.68
C LEU A 39 -11.87 -15.87 16.11
N GLY A 40 -12.75 -16.58 15.41
CA GLY A 40 -14.19 -16.63 15.68
C GLY A 40 -14.92 -15.33 15.37
N PHE A 41 -14.35 -14.48 14.49
CA PHE A 41 -14.99 -13.23 14.09
C PHE A 41 -16.21 -13.49 13.21
N ASN A 42 -17.26 -12.71 13.44
CA ASN A 42 -18.41 -12.68 12.54
C ASN A 42 -18.15 -11.74 11.35
N ALA A 43 -18.98 -11.84 10.30
CA ALA A 43 -18.82 -11.05 9.09
C ALA A 43 -18.92 -9.53 9.33
N ALA A 44 -19.67 -9.09 10.35
CA ALA A 44 -19.77 -7.67 10.68
C ALA A 44 -18.47 -7.14 11.31
N GLU A 45 -17.81 -7.93 12.17
CA GLU A 45 -16.53 -7.60 12.78
C GLU A 45 -15.41 -7.49 11.74
N MET A 46 -15.34 -8.44 10.80
CA MET A 46 -14.42 -8.33 9.68
C MET A 46 -14.73 -7.13 8.79
N GLY A 47 -16.01 -6.84 8.54
CA GLY A 47 -16.44 -5.63 7.85
C GLY A 47 -15.92 -4.35 8.54
N MET A 48 -15.93 -4.31 9.88
CA MET A 48 -15.36 -3.20 10.65
C MET A 48 -13.84 -3.11 10.51
N ILE A 49 -13.12 -4.25 10.57
CA ILE A 49 -11.65 -4.29 10.39
C ILE A 49 -11.26 -3.76 9.01
N PHE A 50 -11.92 -4.23 7.95
CA PHE A 50 -11.70 -3.72 6.60
C PHE A 50 -12.03 -2.24 6.48
N SER A 51 -13.15 -1.80 7.07
CA SER A 51 -13.54 -0.39 7.06
C SER A 51 -12.49 0.50 7.74
N ALA A 52 -11.96 0.08 8.89
CA ALA A 52 -10.89 0.79 9.58
C ALA A 52 -9.62 0.90 8.72
N PHE A 53 -9.26 -0.18 8.02
CA PHE A 53 -8.16 -0.16 7.05
C PHE A 53 -8.42 0.85 5.92
N PHE A 54 -9.62 0.87 5.33
CA PHE A 54 -9.97 1.82 4.26
C PHE A 54 -9.96 3.28 4.72
N ILE A 55 -10.46 3.56 5.92
CA ILE A 55 -10.45 4.92 6.50
C ILE A 55 -9.02 5.38 6.74
N GLY A 56 -8.19 4.52 7.35
CA GLY A 56 -6.77 4.80 7.54
C GLY A 56 -6.07 5.04 6.19
N TYR A 57 -6.31 4.16 5.22
CA TYR A 57 -5.75 4.28 3.87
C TYR A 57 -6.14 5.61 3.20
N ALA A 58 -7.41 6.01 3.27
CA ALA A 58 -7.86 7.29 2.71
C ALA A 58 -7.16 8.49 3.36
N LEU A 59 -7.05 8.50 4.69
CA LEU A 59 -6.37 9.54 5.44
C LEU A 59 -4.88 9.64 5.03
N PHE A 60 -4.18 8.51 4.99
CA PHE A 60 -2.76 8.48 4.62
C PHE A 60 -2.51 8.74 3.14
N ASN A 61 -3.45 8.47 2.23
CA ASN A 61 -3.33 8.91 0.83
C ASN A 61 -3.37 10.43 0.74
N PHE A 62 -4.26 11.08 1.48
CA PHE A 62 -4.33 12.54 1.53
C PHE A 62 -3.05 13.14 2.13
N ILE A 63 -2.62 12.63 3.30
CA ILE A 63 -1.39 13.10 3.97
C ILE A 63 -0.17 12.84 3.09
N GLY A 64 -0.06 11.66 2.48
CA GLY A 64 1.05 11.27 1.61
C GLY A 64 1.12 12.10 0.33
N GLY A 65 -0.03 12.43 -0.27
CA GLY A 65 -0.11 13.35 -1.40
C GLY A 65 0.36 14.76 -1.03
N TRP A 66 -0.21 15.32 0.03
CA TRP A 66 0.18 16.63 0.55
C TRP A 66 1.67 16.69 0.96
N ALA A 67 2.18 15.63 1.59
CA ALA A 67 3.59 15.54 1.95
C ALA A 67 4.48 15.46 0.70
N SER A 68 4.05 14.72 -0.33
CA SER A 68 4.79 14.60 -1.59
C SER A 68 4.93 15.94 -2.30
N ASP A 69 3.91 16.80 -2.23
CA ASP A 69 3.95 18.15 -2.77
C ASP A 69 4.90 19.08 -1.99
N LYS A 70 5.08 18.86 -0.68
CA LYS A 70 5.93 19.71 0.19
C LYS A 70 7.39 19.30 0.25
N VAL A 71 7.68 18.03 0.51
CA VAL A 71 9.06 17.52 0.74
C VAL A 71 9.60 16.72 -0.46
N GLY A 72 8.80 16.58 -1.51
CA GLY A 72 9.14 15.91 -2.74
C GLY A 72 8.77 14.41 -2.76
N PRO A 73 8.34 13.88 -3.91
CA PRO A 73 7.79 12.52 -4.02
C PRO A 73 8.82 11.41 -3.73
N LYS A 74 10.12 11.65 -3.97
CA LYS A 74 11.18 10.66 -3.72
C LYS A 74 11.35 10.38 -2.23
N THR A 75 11.37 11.43 -1.40
CA THR A 75 11.56 11.31 0.05
C THR A 75 10.36 10.61 0.69
N VAL A 76 9.15 11.00 0.28
CA VAL A 76 7.91 10.38 0.77
C VAL A 76 7.84 8.91 0.38
N PHE A 77 8.19 8.57 -0.87
CA PHE A 77 8.24 7.18 -1.32
C PHE A 77 9.25 6.35 -0.52
N LEU A 78 10.44 6.88 -0.22
CA LEU A 78 11.44 6.19 0.60
C LEU A 78 10.94 5.93 2.03
N ILE A 79 10.32 6.93 2.67
CA ILE A 79 9.75 6.78 4.02
C ILE A 79 8.62 5.75 4.00
N ALA A 80 7.72 5.81 3.00
CA ALA A 80 6.62 4.86 2.87
C ALA A 80 7.12 3.42 2.66
N ALA A 81 8.14 3.24 1.82
CA ALA A 81 8.76 1.93 1.60
C ALA A 81 9.41 1.35 2.86
N LEU A 82 10.08 2.19 3.66
CA LEU A 82 10.68 1.80 4.95
C LEU A 82 9.64 1.52 6.04
N LEU A 83 8.48 2.18 6.01
CA LEU A 83 7.40 1.92 6.97
C LEU A 83 6.60 0.65 6.64
N TRP A 84 6.53 0.27 5.36
CA TRP A 84 5.77 -0.89 4.90
C TRP A 84 6.54 -2.21 4.98
N SER A 85 7.88 -2.16 4.93
CA SER A 85 8.77 -3.34 4.97
C SER A 85 9.23 -3.63 6.39
#